data_AF-A0A0D7F3D9-F1
#
_entry.id   AF-A0A0D7F3D9-F1
#
_cell.length_a   1.000
_cell.length_b   1.000
_cell.length_c   1.000
_cell.angle_alpha   90.00
_cell.angle_beta   90.00
_cell.angle_gamma   90.00
#
_symmetry.space_group_name_H-M   'P 1'
#
loop_
_entity.id
_entity.type
_entity.pdbx_description
1 polymer ?
#
loop_
_entity_poly.entity_id
_entity_poly.type
_entity_poly.pdbx_seq_one_letter_code
_entity_poly.pdbx_strand_id
1 'polypeptide(L)'
;MLARFSIRTKITTLVAALLLAISGLGALGLLKMQSMNTSTVEITTNWLPTVTVLGELRAEVVDYRLKLRDHLLATEDATMQALEKELAAASERIKIGQKGYEALISSPEEKQIYDSWRSAWDKYTAEVPKVLDISRKSNGAISVEGVKLLSVPMGPFAAQMDEAMRKDIDLNNKGAAAASAAAAATYSSAFFVVLSILGLSIAFGIVASVMVIRDVASGIAAIIKPMQTLGQGDLSADVPYRGVSTEIGAMADALQVFKEALIAKKAADAAAGRDAEEKIERGRRVDAITRNFESMIGGIVQTVSSASTELEASAGTLTATSARAQELTTAVAAASEEASTNVQSV
;
A
#
# COMPACT_ATOMS: atom_id res chain seq x y z
N MET A 1 -1.32 -3.69 -21.19
CA MET A 1 -2.02 -2.45 -20.75
C MET A 1 -1.23 -1.67 -19.70
N LEU A 2 -0.57 -2.32 -18.72
CA LEU A 2 0.14 -1.62 -17.63
C LEU A 2 1.46 -0.94 -18.04
N ALA A 3 2.12 -1.38 -19.12
CA ALA A 3 3.39 -0.84 -19.61
C ALA A 3 3.41 0.69 -19.89
N ARG A 4 2.25 1.33 -20.04
CA ARG A 4 2.15 2.80 -20.25
C ARG A 4 2.30 3.62 -18.98
N PHE A 5 2.19 3.00 -17.80
CA PHE A 5 2.31 3.70 -16.52
C PHE A 5 3.71 3.56 -15.93
N SER A 6 4.13 4.58 -15.20
CA SER A 6 5.39 4.59 -14.46
C SER A 6 5.38 3.53 -13.35
N ILE A 7 6.57 3.07 -12.96
CA ILE A 7 6.74 2.14 -11.84
C ILE A 7 6.19 2.80 -10.56
N ARG A 8 6.51 4.08 -10.36
CA ARG A 8 5.98 4.87 -9.24
C ARG A 8 4.45 4.84 -9.20
N THR A 9 3.77 5.16 -10.31
CA THR A 9 2.30 5.20 -10.35
C THR A 9 1.69 3.83 -10.03
N LYS A 10 2.27 2.73 -10.54
CA LYS A 10 1.78 1.38 -10.26
C LYS A 10 1.84 1.05 -8.76
N ILE A 11 3.01 1.27 -8.15
CA ILE A 11 3.23 0.97 -6.72
C ILE A 11 2.37 1.88 -5.85
N THR A 12 2.36 3.19 -6.11
CA THR A 12 1.55 4.13 -5.31
C THR A 12 0.07 3.82 -5.40
N THR A 13 -0.45 3.46 -6.58
CA THR A 13 -1.88 3.12 -6.74
C THR A 13 -2.23 1.82 -6.01
N LEU A 14 -1.36 0.81 -6.09
CA LEU A 14 -1.56 -0.45 -5.36
C LEU A 14 -1.59 -0.22 -3.85
N VAL A 15 -0.59 0.49 -3.32
CA VAL A 15 -0.50 0.80 -1.89
C VAL A 15 -1.67 1.67 -1.43
N ALA A 16 -2.04 2.69 -2.20
CA ALA A 16 -3.19 3.55 -1.88
C ALA A 16 -4.51 2.76 -1.87
N ALA A 17 -4.72 1.86 -2.83
CA ALA A 17 -5.91 1.02 -2.88
C ALA A 17 -5.99 0.08 -1.65
N LEU A 18 -4.87 -0.53 -1.26
CA LEU A 18 -4.81 -1.39 -0.07
C LEU A 18 -5.04 -0.60 1.22
N LEU A 19 -4.45 0.59 1.34
CA LEU A 19 -4.67 1.45 2.51
C LEU A 19 -6.14 1.90 2.61
N LEU A 20 -6.75 2.29 1.49
CA LEU A 20 -8.17 2.64 1.46
C LEU A 20 -9.06 1.47 1.89
N ALA A 21 -8.74 0.25 1.45
CA ALA A 21 -9.47 -0.95 1.86
C ALA A 21 -9.33 -1.19 3.38
N ILE A 22 -8.12 -1.06 3.93
CA ILE A 22 -7.87 -1.20 5.38
C ILE A 22 -8.61 -0.11 6.18
N SER A 23 -8.53 1.15 5.74
CA SER A 23 -9.24 2.26 6.40
C SER A 23 -10.76 2.07 6.34
N GLY A 24 -11.29 1.61 5.21
CA GLY A 24 -12.71 1.29 5.06
C GLY A 24 -13.16 0.16 5.98
N LEU A 25 -12.37 -0.91 6.09
CA LEU A 25 -12.59 -2.00 7.05
C LEU A 25 -12.59 -1.50 8.49
N GLY A 26 -11.60 -0.67 8.86
CA GLY A 26 -11.51 -0.07 10.19
C GLY A 26 -12.72 0.81 10.52
N ALA A 27 -13.13 1.68 9.59
CA ALA A 27 -14.29 2.55 9.76
C ALA A 27 -15.59 1.74 9.91
N LEU A 28 -15.81 0.72 9.07
CA LEU A 28 -16.96 -0.17 9.17
C LEU A 28 -16.98 -0.93 10.50
N GLY A 29 -15.82 -1.42 10.96
CA GLY A 29 -15.68 -2.08 12.25
C GLY A 29 -16.09 -1.17 13.42
N LEU A 30 -15.62 0.08 13.42
CA LEU A 30 -15.99 1.07 14.43
C LEU A 30 -17.50 1.38 14.43
N LEU A 31 -18.10 1.60 13.25
CA LEU A 31 -19.53 1.88 13.13
C LEU A 31 -20.39 0.71 13.66
N LYS A 32 -20.00 -0.53 13.34
CA LYS A 32 -20.72 -1.72 13.82
C LYS A 32 -20.54 -1.95 15.32
N MET A 33 -19.34 -1.70 15.87
CA MET A 33 -19.10 -1.72 17.32
C MET A 33 -19.94 -0.65 18.04
N GLN A 34 -20.05 0.56 17.48
CA GLN A 34 -20.87 1.61 18.06
C GLN A 34 -22.34 1.21 18.16
N SER A 35 -22.90 0.62 17.09
CA SER A 35 -24.27 0.10 17.10
C SER A 35 -24.50 -0.97 18.17
N MET A 36 -23.54 -1.90 18.33
CA MET A 36 -23.60 -2.93 19.36
C MET A 36 -23.52 -2.32 20.77
N ASN A 37 -22.68 -1.30 20.95
CA ASN A 37 -22.56 -0.59 22.22
C ASN A 37 -23.86 0.14 22.59
N THR A 38 -24.55 0.76 21.62
CA THR A 38 -25.85 1.41 21.86
C THR A 38 -26.89 0.42 22.40
N SER A 39 -27.04 -0.77 21.79
CA SER A 39 -27.96 -1.79 22.29
C SER A 39 -27.58 -2.29 23.70
N THR A 40 -26.28 -2.46 23.99
CA THR A 40 -25.82 -2.85 25.33
C THR A 40 -26.11 -1.77 26.38
N VAL A 41 -25.89 -0.50 26.04
CA VAL A 41 -26.22 0.63 26.92
C VAL A 41 -27.72 0.64 27.19
N GLU A 42 -28.56 0.52 26.17
CA GLU A 42 -30.01 0.48 26.33
C GLU A 42 -30.48 -0.64 27.27
N ILE A 43 -29.91 -1.85 27.13
CA ILE A 43 -30.20 -2.99 28.01
C ILE A 43 -29.82 -2.69 29.47
N THR A 44 -28.65 -2.10 29.69
CA THR A 44 -28.11 -1.90 31.04
C THR A 44 -28.64 -0.63 31.74
N THR A 45 -29.04 0.39 30.98
CA THR A 45 -29.49 1.68 31.54
C THR A 45 -31.00 1.87 31.50
N ASN A 46 -31.74 1.06 30.73
CA ASN A 46 -33.20 1.15 30.65
C ASN A 46 -33.84 -0.21 30.96
N TRP A 47 -33.76 -1.19 30.05
CA TRP A 47 -34.56 -2.41 30.14
C TRP A 47 -34.36 -3.20 31.45
N LEU A 48 -33.11 -3.44 31.88
CA LEU A 48 -32.81 -4.19 33.09
C LEU A 48 -33.26 -3.45 34.38
N PRO A 49 -32.92 -2.16 34.57
CA PRO A 49 -33.49 -1.35 35.65
C PRO A 49 -35.03 -1.35 35.66
N THR A 50 -35.67 -1.22 34.51
CA THR A 50 -37.13 -1.17 34.39
C THR A 50 -37.79 -2.45 34.90
N VAL A 51 -37.32 -3.62 34.44
CA VAL A 51 -37.84 -4.91 34.92
C VAL A 51 -37.62 -5.09 36.43
N THR A 52 -36.48 -4.62 36.95
CA THR A 52 -36.15 -4.70 38.37
C THR A 52 -37.11 -3.84 39.20
N VAL A 53 -37.25 -2.56 38.85
CA VAL A 53 -38.12 -1.62 39.57
C VAL A 53 -39.59 -2.05 39.49
N LEU A 54 -40.07 -2.50 38.32
CA LEU A 54 -41.43 -3.03 38.19
C LEU A 54 -41.66 -4.27 39.06
N GLY A 55 -40.66 -5.16 39.15
CA GLY A 55 -40.70 -6.35 40.02
C GLY A 55 -40.78 -5.99 41.50
N GLU A 56 -39.94 -5.06 41.94
CA GLU A 56 -39.93 -4.53 43.31
C GLU A 56 -41.25 -3.80 43.64
N LEU A 57 -41.71 -2.92 42.76
CA LEU A 57 -42.98 -2.20 42.92
C LEU A 57 -44.16 -3.16 43.02
N ARG A 58 -44.19 -4.20 42.18
CA ARG A 58 -45.20 -5.26 42.24
C ARG A 58 -45.15 -6.01 43.58
N ALA A 59 -43.95 -6.33 44.07
CA ALA A 59 -43.79 -7.01 45.37
C ALA A 59 -44.27 -6.13 46.54
N GLU A 60 -43.93 -4.84 46.55
CA GLU A 60 -44.37 -3.89 47.57
C GLU A 60 -45.89 -3.70 47.57
N VAL A 61 -46.52 -3.67 46.39
CA VAL A 61 -48.00 -3.62 46.30
C VAL A 61 -48.62 -4.90 46.86
N VAL A 62 -48.05 -6.08 46.58
CA VAL A 62 -48.54 -7.34 47.15
C VAL A 62 -48.39 -7.34 48.67
N ASP A 63 -47.23 -6.91 49.17
CA ASP A 63 -46.94 -6.80 50.60
C ASP A 63 -47.90 -5.84 51.32
N TYR A 64 -48.14 -4.66 50.75
CA TYR A 64 -49.13 -3.70 51.24
C TYR A 64 -50.53 -4.33 51.36
N ARG A 65 -50.94 -5.09 50.33
CA ARG A 65 -52.24 -5.76 50.31
C ARG A 65 -52.35 -6.90 51.31
N LEU A 66 -51.24 -7.60 51.60
CA LEU A 66 -51.20 -8.64 52.62
C LEU A 66 -51.33 -8.02 54.02
N LYS A 67 -50.56 -6.98 54.32
CA LYS A 67 -50.64 -6.26 55.60
C LYS A 67 -52.03 -5.70 55.88
N LEU A 68 -52.72 -5.21 54.84
CA LEU A 68 -54.10 -4.75 54.97
C LEU A 68 -55.07 -5.90 55.32
N ARG A 69 -54.84 -7.11 54.79
CA ARG A 69 -55.62 -8.30 55.15
C ARG A 69 -55.29 -8.77 56.56
N ASP A 70 -54.02 -8.77 56.93
CA ASP A 70 -53.57 -9.13 58.27
C ASP A 70 -54.17 -8.17 59.32
N HIS A 71 -54.32 -6.89 58.97
CA HIS A 71 -54.98 -5.91 59.83
C HIS A 71 -56.42 -6.30 60.14
N LEU A 72 -57.19 -6.79 59.16
CA LEU A 72 -58.56 -7.29 59.38
C LEU A 72 -58.63 -8.56 60.25
N LEU A 73 -57.55 -9.32 60.33
CA LEU A 73 -57.46 -10.55 61.12
C LEU A 73 -56.88 -10.30 62.51
N ALA A 74 -56.31 -9.12 62.75
CA ALA A 74 -55.68 -8.77 64.02
C ALA A 74 -56.72 -8.63 65.14
N THR A 75 -56.43 -9.24 66.29
CA THR A 75 -57.30 -9.20 67.49
C THR A 75 -56.82 -8.22 68.56
N GLU A 76 -55.61 -7.67 68.41
CA GLU A 76 -54.97 -6.78 69.38
C GLU A 76 -54.71 -5.40 68.77
N ASP A 77 -55.03 -4.34 69.53
CA ASP A 77 -54.82 -2.95 69.08
C ASP A 77 -53.34 -2.63 68.82
N ALA A 78 -52.43 -3.19 69.62
CA ALA A 78 -51.00 -3.04 69.42
C ALA A 78 -50.54 -3.60 68.05
N THR A 79 -51.08 -4.75 67.64
CA THR A 79 -50.82 -5.35 66.32
C THR A 79 -51.41 -4.51 65.19
N MET A 80 -52.65 -4.01 65.36
CA MET A 80 -53.27 -3.10 64.38
C MET A 80 -52.44 -1.83 64.17
N GLN A 81 -51.98 -1.20 65.26
CA GLN A 81 -51.12 -0.02 65.19
C GLN A 81 -49.76 -0.31 64.52
N ALA A 82 -49.18 -1.48 64.77
CA ALA A 82 -47.94 -1.90 64.12
C ALA A 82 -48.13 -2.06 62.60
N LEU A 83 -49.19 -2.77 62.18
CA LEU A 83 -49.53 -2.96 60.76
C LEU A 83 -49.85 -1.63 60.06
N GLU A 84 -50.50 -0.68 60.73
CA GLU A 84 -50.74 0.67 60.17
C GLU A 84 -49.43 1.42 59.91
N LYS A 85 -48.46 1.32 60.82
CA LYS A 85 -47.11 1.89 60.60
C LYS A 85 -46.41 1.22 59.42
N GLU A 86 -46.53 -0.10 59.30
CA GLU A 86 -45.94 -0.84 58.18
C GLU A 86 -46.61 -0.52 56.84
N LEU A 87 -47.93 -0.34 56.81
CA LEU A 87 -48.68 0.12 55.64
C LEU A 87 -48.22 1.53 55.21
N ALA A 88 -48.00 2.43 56.17
CA ALA A 88 -47.45 3.76 55.88
C ALA A 88 -46.04 3.67 55.28
N ALA A 89 -45.18 2.82 55.85
CA ALA A 89 -43.83 2.60 55.32
C ALA A 89 -43.84 1.97 53.92
N ALA A 90 -44.71 0.99 53.66
CA ALA A 90 -44.89 0.38 52.34
C ALA A 90 -45.41 1.41 51.32
N SER A 91 -46.32 2.30 51.71
CA SER A 91 -46.80 3.39 50.84
C SER A 91 -45.66 4.31 50.39
N GLU A 92 -44.72 4.64 51.28
CA GLU A 92 -43.53 5.42 50.91
C GLU A 92 -42.60 4.65 49.97
N ARG A 93 -42.38 3.35 50.18
CA ARG A 93 -41.59 2.52 49.25
C ARG A 93 -42.24 2.41 47.87
N ILE A 94 -43.57 2.26 47.82
CA ILE A 94 -44.34 2.27 46.56
C ILE A 94 -44.18 3.61 45.84
N LYS A 95 -44.24 4.75 46.53
CA LYS A 95 -44.00 6.07 45.92
C LYS A 95 -42.60 6.21 45.35
N ILE A 96 -41.59 5.66 46.03
CA ILE A 96 -40.21 5.64 45.53
C ILE A 96 -40.14 4.79 44.25
N GLY A 97 -40.72 3.59 44.26
CA GLY A 97 -40.79 2.71 43.09
C GLY A 97 -41.54 3.35 41.91
N GLN A 98 -42.65 4.05 42.17
CA GLN A 98 -43.39 4.83 41.17
C GLN A 98 -42.49 5.88 40.50
N LYS A 99 -41.80 6.72 41.28
CA LYS A 99 -40.89 7.73 40.74
C LYS A 99 -39.73 7.11 39.97
N GLY A 100 -39.18 6.00 40.46
CA GLY A 100 -38.13 5.26 39.80
C GLY A 100 -38.57 4.74 38.43
N TYR A 101 -39.76 4.14 38.36
CA TYR A 101 -40.30 3.65 37.11
C TYR A 101 -40.72 4.77 36.16
N GLU A 102 -41.35 5.85 36.66
CA GLU A 102 -41.72 7.03 35.85
C GLU A 102 -40.53 7.63 35.08
N ALA A 103 -39.34 7.60 35.67
CA ALA A 103 -38.11 8.09 35.03
C ALA A 103 -37.58 7.15 33.93
N LEU A 104 -38.02 5.90 33.90
CA LEU A 104 -37.56 4.86 32.97
C LEU A 104 -38.56 4.58 31.83
N ILE A 105 -39.79 5.08 31.93
CA ILE A 105 -40.80 4.94 30.87
C ILE A 105 -40.24 5.46 29.55
N SER A 106 -40.14 4.57 28.56
CA SER A 106 -39.46 4.85 27.30
C SER A 106 -40.37 4.78 26.08
N SER A 107 -41.60 4.29 26.25
CA SER A 107 -42.58 4.14 25.18
C SER A 107 -43.99 4.64 25.56
N PRO A 108 -44.81 5.02 24.56
CA PRO A 108 -46.22 5.36 24.80
C PRO A 108 -47.05 4.20 25.37
N GLU A 109 -46.71 2.96 25.02
CA GLU A 109 -47.40 1.76 25.49
C GLU A 109 -47.15 1.53 26.99
N GLU A 110 -45.88 1.64 27.43
CA GLU A 110 -45.53 1.63 28.86
C GLU A 110 -46.29 2.72 29.62
N LYS A 111 -46.32 3.95 29.07
CA LYS A 111 -47.04 5.06 29.72
C LYS A 111 -48.53 4.76 29.89
N GLN A 112 -49.17 4.16 28.89
CA GLN A 112 -50.57 3.79 28.95
C GLN A 112 -50.83 2.68 29.98
N ILE A 113 -49.97 1.67 30.05
CA ILE A 113 -50.06 0.58 31.03
C ILE A 113 -49.89 1.17 32.45
N TYR A 114 -48.89 2.03 32.64
CA TYR A 114 -48.64 2.71 33.91
C TYR A 114 -49.82 3.56 34.37
N ASP A 115 -50.44 4.32 33.46
CA ASP A 115 -51.60 5.16 33.80
C ASP A 115 -52.82 4.32 34.23
N SER A 116 -53.02 3.15 33.60
CA SER A 116 -54.03 2.18 34.03
C SER A 116 -53.71 1.64 35.42
N TRP A 117 -52.46 1.26 35.69
CA TRP A 117 -52.03 0.80 37.01
C TRP A 117 -52.22 1.90 38.08
N ARG A 118 -51.79 3.12 37.81
CA ARG A 118 -51.90 4.27 38.72
C ARG A 118 -53.35 4.58 39.06
N SER A 119 -54.24 4.60 38.06
CA SER A 119 -55.67 4.78 38.29
C SER A 119 -56.26 3.69 39.19
N ALA A 120 -55.84 2.43 39.01
CA ALA A 120 -56.28 1.32 39.86
C ALA A 120 -55.72 1.42 41.28
N TRP A 121 -54.46 1.84 41.44
CA TRP A 121 -53.83 2.08 42.73
C TRP A 121 -54.51 3.20 43.52
N ASP A 122 -54.83 4.32 42.88
CA ASP A 122 -55.53 5.44 43.50
C ASP A 122 -56.93 5.02 43.98
N LYS A 123 -57.66 4.24 43.16
CA LYS A 123 -58.97 3.68 43.55
C LYS A 123 -58.87 2.65 44.68
N TYR A 124 -57.83 1.80 44.66
CA TYR A 124 -57.58 0.83 45.71
C TYR A 124 -57.28 1.52 47.06
N THR A 125 -56.37 2.49 47.04
CA THR A 125 -55.95 3.22 48.26
C THR A 125 -57.03 4.12 48.83
N ALA A 126 -57.94 4.65 48.01
CA ALA A 126 -59.11 5.41 48.47
C ALA A 126 -60.07 4.59 49.36
N GLU A 127 -60.10 3.27 49.21
CA GLU A 127 -60.94 2.37 50.00
C GLU A 127 -60.28 1.89 51.30
N VAL A 128 -58.95 2.03 51.42
CA VAL A 128 -58.17 1.55 52.58
C VAL A 128 -58.66 2.11 53.93
N PRO A 129 -58.98 3.41 54.08
CA PRO A 129 -59.47 3.92 55.36
C PRO A 129 -60.74 3.23 55.87
N LYS A 130 -61.63 2.81 54.95
CA LYS A 130 -62.85 2.08 55.31
C LYS A 130 -62.53 0.68 55.82
N VAL A 131 -61.54 0.02 55.22
CA VAL A 131 -61.06 -1.30 55.69
C VAL A 131 -60.48 -1.19 57.10
N LEU A 132 -59.65 -0.19 57.36
CA LEU A 132 -59.03 0.01 58.68
C LEU A 132 -60.07 0.33 59.77
N ASP A 133 -61.08 1.14 59.45
CA ASP A 133 -62.20 1.43 60.36
C ASP A 133 -63.04 0.19 60.68
N ILE A 134 -63.40 -0.61 59.66
CA ILE A 134 -64.12 -1.88 59.86
C ILE A 134 -63.29 -2.83 60.73
N SER A 135 -61.99 -2.94 60.46
CA SER A 135 -61.09 -3.80 61.23
C SER A 135 -61.07 -3.41 62.71
N ARG A 136 -60.84 -2.14 63.02
CA ARG A 136 -60.81 -1.62 64.40
C ARG A 136 -62.13 -1.84 65.15
N LYS A 137 -63.27 -1.77 64.45
CA LYS A 137 -64.59 -2.07 65.03
C LYS A 137 -64.85 -3.56 65.23
N SER A 138 -64.21 -4.41 64.44
CA SER A 138 -64.44 -5.87 64.44
C SER A 138 -63.54 -6.62 65.43
N ASN A 139 -62.45 -6.00 65.90
CA ASN A 139 -61.52 -6.54 66.91
C ASN A 139 -61.09 -8.00 66.64
N GLY A 140 -60.73 -8.30 65.40
CA GLY A 140 -60.26 -9.62 64.95
C GLY A 140 -61.36 -10.65 64.64
N ALA A 141 -62.63 -10.31 64.81
CA ALA A 141 -63.71 -11.09 64.21
C ALA A 141 -63.75 -10.85 62.70
N ILE A 142 -63.87 -11.93 61.91
CA ILE A 142 -63.99 -11.82 60.45
C ILE A 142 -65.30 -11.09 60.11
N SER A 143 -65.19 -9.83 59.70
CA SER A 143 -66.33 -9.02 59.26
C SER A 143 -66.73 -9.38 57.83
N VAL A 144 -68.00 -9.79 57.65
CA VAL A 144 -68.60 -10.01 56.32
C VAL A 144 -68.51 -8.74 55.47
N GLU A 145 -68.66 -7.56 56.10
CA GLU A 145 -68.54 -6.27 55.43
C GLU A 145 -67.10 -6.01 54.96
N GLY A 146 -66.11 -6.27 55.81
CA GLY A 146 -64.69 -6.13 55.46
C GLY A 146 -64.26 -7.09 54.34
N VAL A 147 -64.70 -8.35 54.41
CA VAL A 147 -64.43 -9.34 53.34
C VAL A 147 -65.10 -8.94 52.04
N LYS A 148 -66.34 -8.44 52.08
CA LYS A 148 -67.05 -7.95 50.89
C LYS A 148 -66.35 -6.74 50.29
N LEU A 149 -65.86 -5.82 51.10
CA LEU A 149 -65.10 -4.65 50.66
C LEU A 149 -63.77 -5.04 49.97
N LEU A 150 -63.04 -6.01 50.54
CA LEU A 150 -61.82 -6.50 49.91
C LEU A 150 -62.06 -7.26 48.59
N SER A 151 -63.15 -8.02 48.49
CA SER A 151 -63.41 -8.90 47.34
C SER A 151 -64.13 -8.20 46.19
N VAL A 152 -65.09 -7.31 46.47
CA VAL A 152 -65.98 -6.75 45.45
C VAL A 152 -65.46 -5.43 44.85
N PRO A 153 -65.29 -4.33 45.62
CA PRO A 153 -64.73 -3.11 45.05
C PRO A 153 -63.21 -3.13 44.94
N MET A 154 -62.48 -3.65 45.93
CA MET A 154 -61.01 -3.59 45.92
C MET A 154 -60.36 -4.72 45.10
N GLY A 155 -61.01 -5.88 45.01
CA GLY A 155 -60.52 -7.06 44.28
C GLY A 155 -60.23 -6.80 42.79
N PRO A 156 -61.16 -6.20 42.02
CA PRO A 156 -60.94 -5.84 40.62
C PRO A 156 -59.78 -4.85 40.43
N PHE A 157 -59.63 -3.82 41.27
CA PHE A 157 -58.49 -2.89 41.19
C PHE A 157 -57.17 -3.62 41.46
N ALA A 158 -57.16 -4.52 42.44
CA ALA A 158 -56.03 -5.38 42.72
C ALA A 158 -55.62 -6.27 41.54
N ALA A 159 -56.60 -6.88 40.85
CA ALA A 159 -56.35 -7.68 39.66
C ALA A 159 -55.83 -6.81 38.50
N GLN A 160 -56.43 -5.64 38.29
CA GLN A 160 -55.99 -4.69 37.27
C GLN A 160 -54.55 -4.22 37.49
N MET A 161 -54.15 -3.96 38.75
CA MET A 161 -52.76 -3.59 39.07
C MET A 161 -51.78 -4.72 38.78
N ASP A 162 -52.08 -5.95 39.19
CA ASP A 162 -51.21 -7.10 38.92
C ASP A 162 -51.09 -7.37 37.42
N GLU A 163 -52.21 -7.33 36.70
CA GLU A 163 -52.24 -7.51 35.25
C GLU A 163 -51.42 -6.44 34.53
N ALA A 164 -51.58 -5.16 34.91
CA ALA A 164 -50.82 -4.06 34.31
C ALA A 164 -49.31 -4.25 34.53
N MET A 165 -48.86 -4.51 35.77
CA MET A 165 -47.44 -4.73 36.07
C MET A 165 -46.88 -5.96 35.34
N ARG A 166 -47.64 -7.05 35.23
CA ARG A 166 -47.20 -8.24 34.48
C ARG A 166 -47.08 -7.96 32.98
N LYS A 167 -48.02 -7.21 32.40
CA LYS A 167 -47.95 -6.78 30.99
C LYS A 167 -46.73 -5.90 30.74
N ASP A 168 -46.45 -4.97 31.64
CA ASP A 168 -45.32 -4.05 31.56
C ASP A 168 -43.96 -4.78 31.65
N ILE A 169 -43.84 -5.71 32.61
CA ILE A 169 -42.67 -6.59 32.74
C ILE A 169 -42.48 -7.45 31.49
N ASP A 170 -43.56 -8.01 30.92
CA ASP A 170 -43.49 -8.81 29.69
C ASP A 170 -43.10 -7.96 28.47
N LEU A 171 -43.66 -6.75 28.34
CA LEU A 171 -43.29 -5.77 27.32
C LEU A 171 -41.79 -5.45 27.39
N ASN A 172 -41.30 -5.17 28.60
CA ASN A 172 -39.89 -4.87 28.85
C ASN A 172 -38.96 -6.06 28.60
N ASN A 173 -39.34 -7.27 29.01
CA ASN A 173 -38.57 -8.48 28.70
C ASN A 173 -38.52 -8.77 27.19
N LYS A 174 -39.63 -8.56 26.47
CA LYS A 174 -39.68 -8.73 25.01
C LYS A 174 -38.81 -7.71 24.30
N GLY A 175 -38.86 -6.45 24.72
CA GLY A 175 -38.01 -5.39 24.18
C GLY A 175 -36.52 -5.66 24.42
N ALA A 176 -36.15 -6.07 25.64
CA ALA A 176 -34.78 -6.47 25.97
C ALA A 176 -34.29 -7.65 25.10
N ALA A 177 -35.13 -8.67 24.93
CA ALA A 177 -34.82 -9.83 24.09
C ALA A 177 -34.68 -9.45 22.60
N ALA A 178 -35.55 -8.57 22.11
CA ALA A 178 -35.47 -8.06 20.73
C ALA A 178 -34.21 -7.22 20.50
N ALA A 179 -33.86 -6.34 21.44
CA ALA A 179 -32.63 -5.55 21.39
C ALA A 179 -31.38 -6.46 21.41
N SER A 180 -31.37 -7.48 22.26
CA SER A 180 -30.29 -8.48 22.30
C SER A 180 -30.17 -9.27 20.98
N ALA A 181 -31.29 -9.74 20.43
CA ALA A 181 -31.32 -10.46 19.15
C ALA A 181 -30.86 -9.57 17.98
N ALA A 182 -31.28 -8.30 17.94
CA ALA A 182 -30.85 -7.33 16.95
C ALA A 182 -29.34 -7.04 17.04
N ALA A 183 -28.80 -6.92 18.26
CA ALA A 183 -27.37 -6.77 18.49
C ALA A 183 -26.58 -8.00 17.99
N ALA A 184 -27.05 -9.21 18.30
CA ALA A 184 -26.43 -10.46 17.84
C ALA A 184 -26.47 -10.62 16.31
N ALA A 185 -27.60 -10.29 15.67
CA ALA A 185 -27.74 -10.30 14.22
C ALA A 185 -26.81 -9.26 13.55
N THR A 186 -26.72 -8.06 14.13
CA THR A 186 -25.81 -7.00 13.67
C THR A 186 -24.35 -7.43 13.77
N TYR A 187 -23.97 -8.10 14.86
CA TYR A 187 -22.64 -8.67 15.05
C TYR A 187 -22.32 -9.74 13.99
N SER A 188 -23.21 -10.72 13.82
CA SER A 188 -23.01 -11.80 12.85
C SER A 188 -22.88 -11.26 11.42
N SER A 189 -23.79 -10.35 11.02
CA SER A 189 -23.73 -9.69 9.71
C SER A 189 -22.42 -8.91 9.53
N ALA A 190 -22.01 -8.14 10.54
CA ALA A 190 -20.75 -7.39 10.50
C ALA A 190 -19.53 -8.32 10.34
N PHE A 191 -19.52 -9.44 11.05
CA PHE A 191 -18.45 -10.43 10.96
C PHE A 191 -18.30 -10.96 9.53
N PHE A 192 -19.39 -11.40 8.89
CA PHE A 192 -19.34 -11.91 7.51
C PHE A 192 -19.02 -10.84 6.47
N VAL A 193 -19.49 -9.60 6.65
CA VAL A 193 -19.14 -8.48 5.77
C VAL A 193 -17.65 -8.16 5.86
N VAL A 194 -17.11 -8.04 7.08
CA VAL A 194 -15.68 -7.79 7.31
C VAL A 194 -14.84 -8.93 6.74
N LEU A 195 -15.22 -10.18 6.98
CA LEU A 195 -14.52 -11.35 6.43
C LEU A 195 -14.53 -11.38 4.90
N SER A 196 -15.66 -11.02 4.28
CA SER A 196 -15.78 -10.95 2.82
C SER A 196 -14.91 -9.85 2.22
N ILE A 197 -14.94 -8.64 2.79
CA ILE A 197 -14.11 -7.52 2.33
C ILE A 197 -12.63 -7.84 2.54
N LEU A 198 -12.26 -8.46 3.66
CA LEU A 198 -10.89 -8.90 3.92
C LEU A 198 -10.44 -9.92 2.87
N GLY A 199 -11.24 -10.96 2.61
CA GLY A 199 -10.94 -11.97 1.60
C GLY A 199 -10.79 -11.38 0.20
N LEU A 200 -11.69 -10.49 -0.21
CA LEU A 200 -11.62 -9.77 -1.49
C LEU A 200 -10.40 -8.86 -1.57
N SER A 201 -10.06 -8.15 -0.49
CA SER A 201 -8.90 -7.26 -0.44
C SER A 201 -7.59 -8.03 -0.56
N ILE A 202 -7.50 -9.20 0.10
CA ILE A 202 -6.34 -10.10 -0.02
C ILE A 202 -6.23 -10.64 -1.44
N ALA A 203 -7.32 -11.17 -2.00
CA ALA A 203 -7.33 -11.71 -3.36
C ALA A 203 -6.94 -10.63 -4.40
N PHE A 204 -7.52 -9.44 -4.28
CA PHE A 204 -7.16 -8.28 -5.10
C PHE A 204 -5.69 -7.90 -4.93
N GLY A 205 -5.21 -7.81 -3.69
CA GLY A 205 -3.82 -7.49 -3.39
C GLY A 205 -2.84 -8.48 -4.00
N ILE A 206 -3.12 -9.78 -3.94
CA ILE A 206 -2.31 -10.84 -4.56
C ILE A 206 -2.30 -10.67 -6.09
N VAL A 207 -3.47 -10.58 -6.71
CA VAL A 207 -3.59 -10.46 -8.18
C VAL A 207 -2.89 -9.20 -8.68
N ALA A 208 -3.16 -8.05 -8.06
CA ALA A 208 -2.56 -6.79 -8.44
C ALA A 208 -1.04 -6.78 -8.22
N SER A 209 -0.56 -7.35 -7.11
CA SER A 209 0.88 -7.50 -6.85
C SER A 209 1.57 -8.36 -7.90
N VAL A 210 1.01 -9.53 -8.23
CA VAL A 210 1.56 -10.41 -9.26
C VAL A 210 1.60 -9.70 -10.63
N MET A 211 0.55 -8.98 -10.99
CA MET A 211 0.51 -8.21 -12.24
C MET A 211 1.56 -7.10 -12.28
N VAL A 212 1.69 -6.32 -11.21
CA VAL A 212 2.69 -5.23 -11.13
C VAL A 212 4.11 -5.80 -11.15
N ILE A 213 4.39 -6.83 -10.35
CA ILE A 213 5.71 -7.48 -10.29
C ILE A 213 6.09 -8.03 -11.68
N ARG A 214 5.17 -8.75 -12.34
CA ARG A 214 5.42 -9.33 -13.66
C ARG A 214 5.67 -8.26 -14.72
N ASP A 215 4.89 -7.18 -14.72
CA ASP A 215 5.03 -6.08 -15.67
C ASP A 215 6.35 -5.32 -15.46
N VAL A 216 6.71 -5.01 -14.21
CA VAL A 216 7.98 -4.36 -13.86
C VAL A 216 9.17 -5.25 -14.20
N ALA A 217 9.15 -6.53 -13.78
CA ALA A 217 10.23 -7.47 -14.07
C ALA A 217 10.43 -7.67 -15.58
N SER A 218 9.33 -7.79 -16.34
CA SER A 218 9.39 -7.89 -17.80
C SER A 218 9.91 -6.61 -18.45
N GLY A 219 9.52 -5.44 -17.97
CA GLY A 219 10.00 -4.15 -18.48
C GLY A 219 11.50 -3.97 -18.25
N ILE A 220 11.98 -4.29 -17.05
CA ILE A 220 13.42 -4.25 -16.72
C ILE A 220 14.19 -5.27 -17.59
N ALA A 221 13.71 -6.51 -17.69
CA ALA A 221 14.36 -7.55 -18.50
C ALA A 221 14.47 -7.16 -19.99
N ALA A 222 13.49 -6.45 -20.51
CA ALA A 222 13.48 -5.97 -21.89
C ALA A 222 14.52 -4.88 -22.18
N ILE A 223 15.04 -4.19 -21.16
CA ILE A 223 16.16 -3.24 -21.29
C ILE A 223 17.51 -3.93 -21.03
N ILE A 224 17.56 -4.86 -20.07
CA ILE A 224 18.77 -5.63 -19.76
C ILE A 224 19.24 -6.41 -20.97
N LYS A 225 18.33 -7.06 -21.71
CA LYS A 225 18.69 -7.93 -22.84
C LYS A 225 19.43 -7.18 -23.97
N PRO A 226 18.89 -6.07 -24.55
CA PRO A 226 19.62 -5.27 -25.53
C PRO A 226 20.93 -4.70 -24.98
N MET A 227 20.96 -4.28 -23.72
CA MET A 227 22.19 -3.76 -23.09
C MET A 227 23.31 -4.80 -23.07
N GLN A 228 23.00 -6.05 -22.72
CA GLN A 228 23.95 -7.16 -22.77
C GLN A 228 24.41 -7.45 -24.20
N THR A 229 23.50 -7.42 -25.18
CA THR A 229 23.81 -7.63 -26.60
C THR A 229 24.74 -6.55 -27.15
N LEU A 230 24.49 -5.28 -26.84
CA LEU A 230 25.38 -4.17 -27.19
C LEU A 230 26.77 -4.33 -26.55
N GLY A 231 26.82 -4.77 -25.29
CA GLY A 231 28.08 -5.06 -24.58
C GLY A 231 28.89 -6.20 -25.21
N GLN A 232 28.24 -7.12 -25.92
CA GLN A 232 28.89 -8.19 -26.68
C GLN A 232 29.34 -7.76 -28.10
N GLY A 233 29.09 -6.51 -28.48
CA GLY A 233 29.50 -5.94 -29.77
C GLY A 233 28.46 -6.07 -30.89
N ASP A 234 27.28 -6.64 -30.63
CA ASP A 234 26.18 -6.68 -31.57
C ASP A 234 25.35 -5.40 -31.49
N LEU A 235 25.57 -4.50 -32.46
CA LEU A 235 24.92 -3.20 -32.57
C LEU A 235 23.58 -3.25 -33.31
N SER A 236 23.06 -4.44 -33.64
CA SER A 236 21.76 -4.59 -34.31
C SER A 236 20.58 -4.62 -33.34
N ALA A 237 20.83 -4.87 -32.04
CA ALA A 237 19.80 -5.05 -31.01
C ALA A 237 18.76 -3.92 -30.98
N ASP A 238 17.48 -4.27 -31.08
CA ASP A 238 16.37 -3.31 -30.94
C ASP A 238 16.21 -2.88 -29.47
N VAL A 239 15.95 -1.59 -29.24
CA VAL A 239 15.75 -1.02 -27.91
C VAL A 239 14.26 -0.70 -27.75
N PRO A 240 13.49 -1.54 -27.04
CA PRO A 240 12.04 -1.35 -26.89
C PRO A 240 11.71 -0.21 -25.92
N TYR A 241 10.46 0.26 -25.92
CA TYR A 241 9.92 1.29 -25.01
C TYR A 241 10.48 2.71 -25.15
N ARG A 242 11.18 3.01 -26.24
CA ARG A 242 11.64 4.38 -26.57
C ARG A 242 10.49 5.38 -26.64
N GLY A 243 10.72 6.60 -26.17
CA GLY A 243 9.74 7.70 -26.17
C GLY A 243 8.55 7.49 -25.24
N VAL A 244 8.56 6.46 -24.38
CA VAL A 244 7.53 6.25 -23.37
C VAL A 244 7.87 7.09 -22.13
N SER A 245 6.93 7.90 -21.65
CA SER A 245 7.11 8.77 -20.48
C SER A 245 7.08 8.00 -19.15
N THR A 246 7.95 7.02 -18.97
CA THR A 246 8.12 6.19 -17.76
C THR A 246 9.60 6.01 -17.43
N GLU A 247 9.92 5.48 -16.25
CA GLU A 247 11.30 5.20 -15.84
C GLU A 247 11.97 4.20 -16.79
N ILE A 248 11.22 3.18 -17.27
CA ILE A 248 11.72 2.21 -18.26
C ILE A 248 11.95 2.88 -19.62
N GLY A 249 11.08 3.79 -20.05
CA GLY A 249 11.28 4.54 -21.30
C GLY A 249 12.47 5.49 -21.23
N ALA A 250 12.71 6.15 -20.10
CA ALA A 250 13.91 6.95 -19.89
C ALA A 250 15.20 6.10 -19.97
N MET A 251 15.18 4.88 -19.41
CA MET A 251 16.29 3.93 -19.57
C MET A 251 16.47 3.48 -21.03
N ALA A 252 15.37 3.26 -21.76
CA ALA A 252 15.39 2.90 -23.17
C ALA A 252 16.00 4.01 -24.03
N ASP A 253 15.58 5.26 -23.82
CA ASP A 253 16.09 6.42 -24.56
C ASP A 253 17.58 6.63 -24.29
N ALA A 254 18.03 6.48 -23.04
CA ALA A 254 19.46 6.53 -22.70
C ALA A 254 20.26 5.39 -23.34
N LEU A 255 19.72 4.17 -23.35
CA LEU A 255 20.36 3.02 -23.98
C LEU A 255 20.45 3.19 -25.50
N GLN A 256 19.46 3.82 -26.12
CA GLN A 256 19.47 4.15 -27.54
C GLN A 256 20.60 5.14 -27.88
N VAL A 257 20.79 6.19 -27.08
CA VAL A 257 21.91 7.13 -27.25
C VAL A 257 23.26 6.39 -27.15
N PHE A 258 23.38 5.46 -26.20
CA PHE A 258 24.60 4.65 -26.05
C PHE A 258 24.84 3.74 -27.28
N LYS A 259 23.80 3.11 -27.81
CA LYS A 259 23.87 2.33 -29.06
C LYS A 259 24.37 3.18 -30.23
N GLU A 260 23.82 4.38 -30.39
CA GLU A 260 24.21 5.31 -31.46
C GLU A 260 25.68 5.75 -31.32
N ALA A 261 26.13 6.03 -30.10
CA ALA A 261 27.53 6.34 -29.82
C ALA A 261 28.48 5.17 -30.15
N LEU A 262 28.08 3.92 -29.84
CA LEU A 262 28.86 2.73 -30.21
C LEU A 262 28.93 2.52 -31.73
N ILE A 263 27.82 2.77 -32.45
CA ILE A 263 27.80 2.71 -33.92
C ILE A 263 28.73 3.77 -34.52
N ALA A 264 28.64 5.01 -34.04
CA ALA A 264 29.50 6.10 -34.48
C ALA A 264 30.99 5.80 -34.21
N LYS A 265 31.30 5.25 -33.03
CA LYS A 265 32.67 4.83 -32.68
C LYS A 265 33.16 3.74 -33.64
N LYS A 266 32.37 2.69 -33.88
CA LYS A 266 32.76 1.61 -34.80
C LYS A 266 33.01 2.12 -36.22
N ALA A 267 32.20 3.06 -36.69
CA ALA A 267 32.41 3.71 -37.99
C ALA A 267 33.69 4.56 -38.02
N ALA A 268 33.98 5.30 -36.96
CA ALA A 268 35.21 6.09 -36.82
C ALA A 268 36.45 5.19 -36.78
N ASP A 269 36.43 4.11 -36.00
CA ASP A 269 37.53 3.14 -35.90
C ASP A 269 37.79 2.47 -37.27
N ALA A 270 36.73 2.11 -38.01
CA ALA A 270 36.86 1.57 -39.37
C ALA A 270 37.39 2.58 -40.39
N ALA A 271 37.03 3.87 -40.26
CA ALA A 271 37.60 4.93 -41.09
C ALA A 271 39.08 5.16 -40.79
N ALA A 272 39.45 5.21 -39.50
CA ALA A 272 40.83 5.34 -39.06
C ALA A 272 41.70 4.16 -39.51
N GLY A 273 41.17 2.93 -39.46
CA GLY A 273 41.84 1.74 -39.97
C GLY A 273 42.11 1.80 -41.48
N ARG A 274 41.16 2.29 -42.27
CA ARG A 274 41.35 2.49 -43.73
C ARG A 274 42.41 3.56 -44.03
N ASP A 275 42.37 4.70 -43.34
CA ASP A 275 43.38 5.77 -43.50
C ASP A 275 44.78 5.28 -43.08
N ALA A 276 44.87 4.47 -42.03
CA ALA A 276 46.13 3.84 -41.63
C ALA A 276 46.67 2.89 -42.71
N GLU A 277 45.82 2.05 -43.30
CA GLU A 277 46.21 1.13 -44.38
C GLU A 277 46.64 1.90 -45.64
N GLU A 278 45.89 2.94 -46.04
CA GLU A 278 46.25 3.81 -47.17
C GLU A 278 47.60 4.50 -46.94
N LYS A 279 47.88 4.95 -45.70
CA LYS A 279 49.20 5.50 -45.33
C LYS A 279 50.30 4.46 -45.39
N ILE A 280 50.04 3.23 -44.97
CA ILE A 280 51.00 2.11 -45.07
C ILE A 280 51.29 1.79 -46.54
N GLU A 281 50.27 1.68 -47.39
CA GLU A 281 50.46 1.44 -48.82
C GLU A 281 51.23 2.57 -49.50
N ARG A 282 50.89 3.83 -49.17
CA ARG A 282 51.62 5.00 -49.65
C ARG A 282 53.08 4.96 -49.21
N GLY A 283 53.35 4.62 -47.95
CA GLY A 283 54.70 4.43 -47.42
C GLY A 283 55.47 3.37 -48.19
N ARG A 284 54.88 2.19 -48.41
CA ARG A 284 55.48 1.11 -49.22
C ARG A 284 55.79 1.56 -50.65
N ARG A 285 54.90 2.33 -51.27
CA ARG A 285 55.09 2.87 -52.63
C ARG A 285 56.24 3.87 -52.68
N VAL A 286 56.32 4.78 -51.70
CA VAL A 286 57.42 5.74 -51.59
C VAL A 286 58.75 5.00 -51.39
N ASP A 287 58.81 4.03 -50.47
CA ASP A 287 60.01 3.22 -50.25
C ASP A 287 60.47 2.48 -51.50
N ALA A 288 59.54 1.96 -52.31
CA ALA A 288 59.87 1.29 -53.57
C ALA A 288 60.45 2.27 -54.60
N ILE A 289 59.88 3.48 -54.70
CA ILE A 289 60.40 4.55 -55.57
C ILE A 289 61.80 4.95 -55.11
N THR A 290 62.02 5.15 -53.80
CA THR A 290 63.32 5.51 -53.25
C THR A 290 64.37 4.45 -53.55
N ARG A 291 64.07 3.16 -53.36
CA ARG A 291 65.00 2.06 -53.70
C ARG A 291 65.34 1.99 -55.19
N ASN A 292 64.36 2.20 -56.06
CA ASN A 292 64.62 2.28 -57.51
C ASN A 292 65.49 3.50 -57.86
N PHE A 293 65.24 4.64 -57.22
CA PHE A 293 66.06 5.83 -57.38
C PHE A 293 67.50 5.60 -56.92
N GLU A 294 67.71 5.00 -55.74
CA GLU A 294 69.03 4.60 -55.24
C GLU A 294 69.75 3.66 -56.21
N SER A 295 69.05 2.66 -56.77
CA SER A 295 69.61 1.75 -57.77
C SER A 295 70.01 2.46 -59.06
N MET A 296 69.15 3.36 -59.58
CA MET A 296 69.46 4.16 -60.78
C MET A 296 70.65 5.08 -60.54
N ILE A 297 70.71 5.79 -59.41
CA ILE A 297 71.84 6.64 -59.04
C ILE A 297 73.10 5.81 -58.86
N GLY A 298 73.03 4.64 -58.21
CA GLY A 298 74.16 3.72 -58.09
C GLY A 298 74.70 3.29 -59.46
N GLY A 299 73.81 2.99 -60.41
CA GLY A 299 74.19 2.68 -61.80
C GLY A 299 74.84 3.86 -62.53
N ILE A 300 74.30 5.08 -62.36
CA ILE A 300 74.87 6.30 -62.94
C ILE A 300 76.26 6.58 -62.33
N VAL A 301 76.41 6.51 -61.02
CA VAL A 301 77.69 6.72 -60.32
C VAL A 301 78.72 5.69 -60.76
N GLN A 302 78.34 4.42 -60.90
CA GLN A 302 79.22 3.37 -61.42
C GLN A 302 79.65 3.64 -62.86
N THR A 303 78.73 4.09 -63.71
CA THR A 303 79.01 4.44 -65.11
C THR A 303 79.96 5.63 -65.19
N VAL A 304 79.71 6.69 -64.42
CA VAL A 304 80.57 7.87 -64.33
C VAL A 304 81.95 7.51 -63.79
N SER A 305 82.02 6.70 -62.72
CA SER A 305 83.29 6.21 -62.17
C SER A 305 84.09 5.43 -63.22
N SER A 306 83.45 4.54 -63.97
CA SER A 306 84.10 3.76 -65.03
C SER A 306 84.63 4.67 -66.13
N ALA A 307 83.81 5.63 -66.58
CA ALA A 307 84.20 6.61 -67.58
C ALA A 307 85.36 7.50 -67.10
N SER A 308 85.38 7.90 -65.82
CA SER A 308 86.48 8.66 -65.22
C SER A 308 87.77 7.85 -65.13
N THR A 309 87.72 6.56 -64.77
CA THR A 309 88.88 5.67 -64.78
C THR A 309 89.43 5.46 -66.19
N GLU A 310 88.55 5.33 -67.19
CA GLU A 310 88.96 5.20 -68.59
C GLU A 310 89.59 6.51 -69.14
N LEU A 311 89.07 7.67 -68.72
CA LEU A 311 89.67 8.98 -68.96
C LEU A 311 91.05 9.13 -68.30
N GLU A 312 91.20 8.69 -67.05
CA GLU A 312 92.47 8.67 -66.33
C GLU A 312 93.50 7.78 -67.02
N ALA A 313 93.11 6.58 -67.44
CA ALA A 313 93.97 5.68 -68.20
C ALA A 313 94.39 6.29 -69.55
N SER A 314 93.45 6.90 -70.27
CA SER A 314 93.73 7.59 -71.54
C SER A 314 94.69 8.77 -71.34
N ALA A 315 94.48 9.58 -70.30
CA ALA A 315 95.38 10.68 -69.93
C ALA A 315 96.78 10.17 -69.57
N GLY A 316 96.89 9.10 -68.78
CA GLY A 316 98.17 8.46 -68.44
C GLY A 316 98.91 7.91 -69.67
N THR A 317 98.17 7.33 -70.62
CA THR A 317 98.73 6.84 -71.90
C THR A 317 99.24 7.99 -72.76
N LEU A 318 98.50 9.11 -72.80
CA LEU A 318 98.91 10.35 -73.47
C LEU A 318 100.18 10.93 -72.85
N THR A 319 100.27 10.98 -71.51
CA THR A 319 101.48 11.42 -70.80
C THR A 319 102.67 10.52 -71.12
N ALA A 320 102.51 9.20 -71.09
CA ALA A 320 103.55 8.25 -71.43
C ALA A 320 104.01 8.39 -72.89
N THR A 321 103.07 8.58 -73.82
CA THR A 321 103.36 8.80 -75.25
C THR A 321 104.08 10.12 -75.46
N SER A 322 103.69 11.17 -74.75
CA SER A 322 104.36 12.48 -74.81
C SER A 322 105.78 12.40 -74.25
N ALA A 323 106.01 11.67 -73.14
CA ALA A 323 107.34 11.41 -72.61
C ALA A 323 108.21 10.59 -73.58
N ARG A 324 107.64 9.57 -74.22
CA ARG A 324 108.32 8.77 -75.26
C ARG A 324 108.67 9.60 -76.48
N ALA A 325 107.78 10.49 -76.92
CA ALA A 325 108.04 11.42 -78.01
C ALA A 325 109.16 12.42 -77.64
N GLN A 326 109.21 12.88 -76.38
CA GLN A 326 110.30 13.72 -75.86
C GLN A 326 111.65 12.98 -75.91
N GLU A 327 111.71 11.73 -75.45
CA GLU A 327 112.92 10.88 -75.52
C GLU A 327 113.36 10.67 -76.97
N LEU A 328 112.44 10.31 -77.87
CA LEU A 328 112.75 10.11 -79.29
C LEU A 328 113.26 11.41 -79.93
N THR A 329 112.64 12.54 -79.62
CA THR A 329 113.07 13.85 -80.14
C THR A 329 114.48 14.18 -79.63
N THR A 330 114.80 13.84 -78.39
CA THR A 330 116.14 14.02 -77.80
C THR A 330 117.16 13.09 -78.47
N ALA A 331 116.81 11.82 -78.72
CA ALA A 331 117.68 10.87 -79.41
C ALA A 331 117.90 11.26 -80.89
N VAL A 332 116.87 11.74 -81.58
CA VAL A 332 116.97 12.25 -82.96
C VAL A 332 117.83 13.52 -83.00
N ALA A 333 117.69 14.42 -82.02
CA ALA A 333 118.57 15.59 -81.90
C ALA A 333 120.04 15.16 -81.72
N ALA A 334 120.31 14.21 -80.83
CA ALA A 334 121.66 13.67 -80.62
C ALA A 334 122.24 12.98 -81.88
N ALA A 335 121.45 12.16 -82.58
CA ALA A 335 121.86 11.53 -83.82
C ALA A 335 122.05 12.55 -84.97
N SER A 336 121.26 13.63 -84.99
CA SER A 336 121.42 14.72 -85.95
C SER A 336 122.68 15.54 -85.67
N GLU A 337 123.04 15.77 -84.40
CA GLU A 337 124.34 16.37 -84.02
C GLU A 337 125.52 15.46 -84.41
N GLU A 338 125.43 14.15 -84.20
CA GLU A 338 126.47 13.18 -84.59
C GLU A 338 126.64 13.12 -86.11
N ALA A 339 125.54 13.09 -86.87
CA ALA A 339 125.57 13.17 -88.33
C ALA A 339 126.16 14.50 -88.83
N SER A 340 125.78 15.63 -88.21
CA SER A 340 126.35 16.94 -88.54
C SER A 340 127.85 17.00 -88.27
N THR A 341 128.32 16.36 -87.20
CA THR A 341 129.75 16.31 -86.84
C THR A 341 130.55 15.44 -87.83
N ASN A 342 129.98 14.32 -88.29
CA ASN A 342 130.60 13.45 -89.30
C ASN A 342 130.66 14.07 -90.69
N VAL A 343 129.69 14.91 -91.08
CA VAL A 343 129.73 15.66 -92.36
C VAL A 343 130.82 16.75 -92.34
N GLN A 344 131.18 17.27 -91.17
CA GLN A 344 132.18 18.33 -91.04
C GLN A 344 133.64 17.80 -90.99
N SER A 345 133.82 16.47 -90.99
CA SER A 345 135.12 15.79 -90.87
C SER A 345 135.59 15.06 -92.15
N VAL A 346 134.93 15.29 -93.30
CA VAL A 346 135.33 14.82 -94.65
C VAL A 346 135.59 16.01 -95.56
#